data_AF-A0A7C2F8U3-F1
#
_entry.id   AF-A0A7C2F8U3-F1
#
_cell.length_a   1.000
_cell.length_b   1.000
_cell.length_c   1.000
_cell.angle_alpha   90.00
_cell.angle_beta   90.00
_cell.angle_gamma   90.00
#
_symmetry.space_group_name_H-M   'P 1'
#
loop_
_entity.id
_entity.type
_entity.pdbx_description
1 polymer ?
#
loop_
_entity_poly.entity_id
_entity_poly.type
_entity_poly.pdbx_seq_one_letter_code
_entity_poly.pdbx_strand_id
1 'polypeptide(L)'
;MAVPASGALPGSEVAQAAVSRFQLPLRAWSRVTDRYGATNRGPGRIHGGIDLALEGLSRSPVYSACTGTVAVTDYSSAYGYHVIVDCGDGWSTLYAHLSQVLVRPGDAVNNDVVLGITGSSGFSTGEHLHFEIRWQDTPVNPEDYLDFKIPPGTPLSDGPLWFPGAGGGTKPAPAAPTATPTPTETPTPTNTPTVTPTPTITPTPTWTPTPTPTPRPPTRTPTPLPRAY
;
A
#
# COMPACT_ATOMS: atom_id res chain seq x y z
N MET A 1 -20.09 -12.40 16.42
CA MET A 1 -18.73 -12.96 16.29
C MET A 1 -17.79 -12.06 17.08
N ALA A 2 -17.03 -12.63 18.00
CA ALA A 2 -16.14 -11.89 18.89
C ALA A 2 -14.95 -11.35 18.10
N VAL A 3 -14.60 -10.09 18.32
CA VAL A 3 -13.33 -9.51 17.89
C VAL A 3 -12.25 -10.17 18.75
N PRO A 4 -11.15 -10.69 18.19
CA PRO A 4 -10.08 -11.22 19.03
C PRO A 4 -9.57 -10.10 19.94
N ALA A 5 -9.52 -10.37 21.24
CA ALA A 5 -8.84 -9.53 22.21
C ALA A 5 -7.37 -9.44 21.80
N SER A 6 -6.82 -8.23 21.67
CA SER A 6 -5.46 -7.93 21.23
C SER A 6 -5.06 -8.70 19.97
N GLY A 7 -5.22 -8.06 18.80
CA GLY A 7 -4.86 -8.60 17.49
C GLY A 7 -3.62 -9.48 17.60
N ALA A 8 -3.78 -10.77 17.28
CA ALA A 8 -2.84 -11.83 17.63
C ALA A 8 -1.42 -11.36 17.35
N LEU A 9 -0.71 -11.00 18.43
CA LEU A 9 0.63 -10.47 18.33
C LEU A 9 1.47 -11.51 17.57
N PRO A 10 2.37 -11.07 16.69
CA PRO A 10 3.38 -11.99 16.19
C PRO A 10 4.12 -12.59 17.39
N GLY A 11 4.72 -13.77 17.23
CA GLY A 11 5.47 -14.41 18.32
C GLY A 11 6.42 -13.41 19.01
N SER A 12 6.58 -13.51 20.33
CA SER A 12 7.19 -12.43 21.14
C SER A 12 8.54 -11.91 20.61
N GLU A 13 9.35 -12.77 19.98
CA GLU A 13 10.60 -12.39 19.31
C GLU A 13 10.40 -11.46 18.10
N VAL A 14 9.40 -11.74 17.26
CA VAL A 14 9.02 -10.92 16.10
C VAL A 14 8.44 -9.59 16.57
N ALA A 15 7.63 -9.60 17.62
CA ALA A 15 7.09 -8.39 18.23
C ALA A 15 8.22 -7.48 18.76
N GLN A 16 9.21 -8.05 19.46
CA GLN A 16 10.36 -7.29 19.95
C GLN A 16 11.26 -6.76 18.82
N ALA A 17 11.52 -7.56 17.78
CA ALA A 17 12.27 -7.11 16.61
C ALA A 17 11.59 -5.95 15.87
N ALA A 18 10.26 -5.89 15.91
CA ALA A 18 9.46 -4.85 15.27
C ALA A 18 9.52 -3.49 16.01
N VAL A 19 9.78 -3.46 17.33
CA VAL A 19 9.85 -2.20 18.10
C VAL A 19 10.93 -1.26 17.55
N SER A 20 12.09 -1.79 17.16
CA SER A 20 13.17 -0.99 16.56
C SER A 20 12.96 -0.70 15.07
N ARG A 21 11.96 -1.32 14.43
CA ARG A 21 11.73 -1.21 12.98
C ARG A 21 11.00 0.07 12.60
N PHE A 22 10.09 0.51 13.46
CA PHE A 22 9.18 1.60 13.16
C PHE A 22 9.65 2.92 13.76
N GLN A 23 9.32 4.01 13.07
CA GLN A 23 9.46 5.37 13.56
C GLN A 23 8.16 6.15 13.37
N LEU A 24 8.03 7.26 14.10
CA LEU A 24 6.85 8.10 14.01
C LEU A 24 6.71 8.69 12.59
N PRO A 25 5.51 8.58 11.98
CA PRO A 25 5.27 9.05 10.61
C PRO A 25 5.12 10.58 10.51
N LEU A 26 5.05 11.26 11.64
CA LEU A 26 4.98 12.71 11.77
C LEU A 26 6.04 13.18 12.77
N ARG A 27 6.51 14.41 12.56
CA ARG A 27 7.45 15.06 13.50
C ARG A 27 6.73 15.86 14.60
N ALA A 28 5.46 16.21 14.38
CA ALA A 28 4.60 16.87 15.35
C ALA A 28 3.12 16.55 15.04
N TRP A 29 2.29 16.54 16.09
CA TRP A 29 0.82 16.45 16.01
C TRP A 29 0.22 17.06 17.28
N SER A 30 -1.05 17.48 17.25
CA SER A 30 -1.66 18.21 18.37
C SER A 30 -2.23 17.30 19.46
N ARG A 31 -2.83 16.17 19.08
CA ARG A 31 -3.28 15.11 19.99
C ARG A 31 -3.59 13.82 19.22
N VAL A 32 -3.69 12.72 19.96
CA VAL A 32 -4.35 11.50 19.49
C VAL A 32 -5.86 11.67 19.65
N THR A 33 -6.62 11.64 18.56
CA THR A 33 -8.09 11.78 18.59
C THR A 33 -8.82 10.46 18.69
N ASP A 34 -8.28 9.41 18.09
CA ASP A 34 -8.89 8.09 18.11
C ASP A 34 -7.81 7.02 18.17
N ARG A 35 -8.02 6.01 19.02
CA ARG A 35 -7.03 4.95 19.28
C ARG A 35 -7.46 3.65 18.63
N TYR A 36 -6.50 2.75 18.46
CA TYR A 36 -6.78 1.41 17.96
C TYR A 36 -7.83 0.72 18.82
N GLY A 37 -8.73 -0.02 18.18
CA GLY A 37 -9.78 -0.78 18.87
C GLY A 37 -10.98 0.05 19.34
N ALA A 38 -11.01 1.37 19.09
CA ALA A 38 -12.17 2.18 19.42
C ALA A 38 -13.42 1.69 18.66
N THR A 39 -14.55 1.64 19.37
CA THR A 39 -15.82 1.03 18.90
C THR A 39 -16.90 2.06 18.53
N ASN A 40 -16.57 3.34 18.59
CA ASN A 40 -17.44 4.48 18.26
C ASN A 40 -17.76 4.61 16.76
N ARG A 41 -17.38 3.65 15.92
CA ARG A 41 -17.59 3.63 14.46
C ARG A 41 -18.82 2.82 14.01
N GLY A 42 -19.66 2.42 14.97
CA GLY A 42 -20.90 1.67 14.75
C GLY A 42 -20.78 0.19 15.14
N PRO A 43 -21.90 -0.55 15.17
CA PRO A 43 -21.93 -1.93 15.68
C PRO A 43 -20.94 -2.85 14.96
N GLY A 44 -20.02 -3.44 15.72
CA GLY A 44 -19.04 -4.40 15.21
C GLY A 44 -17.88 -3.80 14.42
N ARG A 45 -17.77 -2.47 14.32
CA ARG A 45 -16.65 -1.78 13.66
C ARG A 45 -15.65 -1.32 14.72
N ILE A 46 -14.40 -1.73 14.55
CA ILE A 46 -13.28 -1.23 15.34
C ILE A 46 -12.42 -0.29 14.49
N HIS A 47 -11.77 0.65 15.15
CA HIS A 47 -10.75 1.48 14.54
C HIS A 47 -9.46 0.65 14.35
N GLY A 48 -9.00 0.48 13.11
CA GLY A 48 -7.83 -0.34 12.74
C GLY A 48 -6.48 0.33 12.98
N GLY A 49 -6.46 1.59 13.41
CA GLY A 49 -5.25 2.38 13.51
C GLY A 49 -5.28 3.39 14.64
N ILE A 50 -4.51 4.45 14.48
CA ILE A 50 -4.47 5.61 15.35
C ILE A 50 -4.66 6.88 14.52
N ASP A 51 -5.46 7.81 15.04
CA ASP A 51 -5.74 9.09 14.40
C ASP A 51 -5.00 10.21 15.14
N LEU A 52 -4.13 10.91 14.40
CA LEU A 52 -3.30 12.00 14.88
C LEU A 52 -3.84 13.33 14.34
N ALA A 53 -4.43 14.15 15.21
CA ALA A 53 -4.96 15.45 14.83
C ALA A 53 -3.85 16.45 14.54
N LEU A 54 -4.11 17.34 13.57
CA LEU A 54 -3.16 18.36 13.10
C LEU A 54 -3.72 19.78 13.20
N GLU A 55 -4.48 20.05 14.26
CA GLU A 55 -4.91 21.42 14.58
C GLU A 55 -3.69 22.35 14.72
N GLY A 56 -3.64 23.41 13.90
CA GLY A 56 -2.49 24.33 13.83
C GLY A 56 -1.26 23.81 13.08
N LEU A 57 -1.31 22.58 12.55
CA LEU A 57 -0.21 21.89 11.87
C LEU A 57 -0.61 21.41 10.46
N SER A 58 -1.39 22.23 9.76
CA SER A 58 -1.93 21.89 8.45
C SER A 58 -0.87 21.64 7.38
N ARG A 59 -1.17 20.73 6.47
CA ARG A 59 -0.33 20.29 5.35
C ARG A 59 1.05 19.80 5.81
N SER A 60 1.08 19.06 6.91
CA SER A 60 2.31 18.46 7.43
C SER A 60 2.82 17.35 6.51
N PRO A 61 4.14 17.23 6.33
CA PRO A 61 4.75 16.12 5.60
C PRO A 61 4.61 14.82 6.40
N VAL A 62 4.20 13.76 5.71
CA VAL A 62 4.09 12.40 6.25
C VAL A 62 5.29 11.59 5.80
N TYR A 63 6.06 11.08 6.75
CA TYR A 63 7.24 10.27 6.53
C TYR A 63 6.90 8.78 6.59
N SER A 64 7.69 7.96 5.90
CA SER A 64 7.60 6.52 6.09
C SER A 64 7.98 6.14 7.52
N ALA A 65 7.15 5.33 8.17
CA ALA A 65 7.44 4.76 9.47
C ALA A 65 8.45 3.60 9.38
N CYS A 66 8.70 3.04 8.20
CA CYS A 66 9.64 1.93 8.01
C CYS A 66 10.47 2.08 6.73
N THR A 67 11.58 1.34 6.68
CA THR A 67 12.29 1.09 5.43
C THR A 67 11.60 -0.03 4.67
N GLY A 68 11.39 0.17 3.36
CA GLY A 68 10.63 -0.76 2.54
C GLY A 68 10.33 -0.23 1.15
N THR A 69 9.25 -0.73 0.55
CA THR A 69 8.81 -0.38 -0.79
C THR A 69 7.35 0.06 -0.76
N VAL A 70 7.01 1.11 -1.49
CA VAL A 70 5.61 1.53 -1.63
C VAL A 70 4.85 0.43 -2.38
N ALA A 71 3.89 -0.19 -1.70
CA ALA A 71 3.06 -1.25 -2.28
C ALA A 71 1.83 -0.68 -3.01
N VAL A 72 1.19 0.32 -2.40
CA VAL A 72 -0.06 0.91 -2.91
C VAL A 72 -0.04 2.41 -2.74
N THR A 73 -0.54 3.11 -3.76
CA THR A 73 -0.99 4.50 -3.65
C THR A 73 -2.34 4.58 -4.34
N ASP A 74 -3.40 4.88 -3.61
CA ASP A 74 -4.75 4.84 -4.18
C ASP A 74 -5.70 5.81 -3.46
N TYR A 75 -6.93 5.92 -3.98
CA TYR A 75 -8.02 6.65 -3.37
C TYR A 75 -9.19 5.72 -3.04
N SER A 76 -9.72 5.83 -1.82
CA SER A 76 -10.99 5.20 -1.46
C SER A 76 -11.88 6.19 -0.72
N SER A 77 -13.19 5.94 -0.69
CA SER A 77 -14.12 6.78 0.08
C SER A 77 -13.85 6.71 1.59
N ALA A 78 -13.34 5.59 2.09
CA ALA A 78 -13.01 5.42 3.50
C ALA A 78 -11.70 6.12 3.85
N TYR A 79 -10.59 5.72 3.23
CA TYR A 79 -9.24 6.23 3.56
C TYR A 79 -8.86 7.52 2.86
N GLY A 80 -9.64 7.98 1.88
CA GLY A 80 -9.22 9.07 1.00
C GLY A 80 -7.98 8.67 0.20
N TYR A 81 -7.13 9.64 -0.10
CA TYR A 81 -5.79 9.34 -0.62
C TYR A 81 -4.96 8.66 0.45
N HIS A 82 -4.43 7.49 0.10
CA HIS A 82 -3.65 6.70 1.04
C HIS A 82 -2.46 6.03 0.36
N VAL A 83 -1.48 5.71 1.20
CA VAL A 83 -0.26 4.99 0.83
C VAL A 83 -0.14 3.77 1.73
N ILE A 84 0.28 2.65 1.15
CA ILE A 84 0.70 1.46 1.90
C ILE A 84 2.16 1.20 1.56
N VAL A 85 3.00 1.08 2.59
CA VAL A 85 4.41 0.68 2.46
C VAL A 85 4.54 -0.76 2.93
N ASP A 86 5.04 -1.63 2.07
CA ASP A 86 5.51 -2.96 2.43
C ASP A 86 6.85 -2.80 3.13
N CYS A 87 6.86 -3.10 4.42
CA CYS A 87 8.05 -3.03 5.24
C CYS A 87 8.83 -4.35 5.18
N GLY A 88 8.38 -5.40 4.49
CA GLY A 88 9.02 -6.70 4.50
C GLY A 88 8.68 -7.55 5.73
N ASP A 89 9.05 -8.83 5.68
CA ASP A 89 8.80 -9.83 6.73
C ASP A 89 7.32 -10.01 7.10
N GLY A 90 6.38 -9.54 6.27
CA GLY A 90 4.94 -9.57 6.56
C GLY A 90 4.43 -8.32 7.28
N TRP A 91 5.28 -7.31 7.51
CA TRP A 91 4.88 -6.01 8.05
C TRP A 91 4.50 -5.03 6.94
N SER A 92 3.45 -4.25 7.16
CA SER A 92 3.13 -3.10 6.33
C SER A 92 2.61 -1.94 7.16
N THR A 93 2.68 -0.73 6.60
CA THR A 93 2.16 0.49 7.23
C THR A 93 1.23 1.22 6.26
N LEU A 94 0.14 1.77 6.79
CA LEU A 94 -0.85 2.52 6.02
C LEU A 94 -0.93 3.97 6.51
N TYR A 95 -1.03 4.89 5.57
CA TYR A 95 -1.14 6.34 5.80
C TYR A 95 -2.33 6.85 5.01
N ALA A 96 -3.33 7.42 5.67
CA ALA A 96 -4.60 7.82 5.05
C ALA A 96 -4.98 9.28 5.31
N HIS A 97 -6.07 9.70 4.66
CA HIS A 97 -6.63 11.05 4.65
C HIS A 97 -5.68 12.11 4.08
N LEU A 98 -4.71 11.70 3.27
CA LEU A 98 -3.73 12.59 2.67
C LEU A 98 -4.42 13.61 1.73
N SER A 99 -3.88 14.82 1.65
CA SER A 99 -4.27 15.78 0.60
C SER A 99 -3.52 15.55 -0.70
N GLN A 100 -2.31 14.99 -0.60
CA GLN A 100 -1.44 14.75 -1.74
C GLN A 100 -0.54 13.55 -1.47
N VAL A 101 -0.36 12.71 -2.49
CA VAL A 101 0.62 11.62 -2.52
C VAL A 101 1.83 12.04 -3.34
N LEU A 102 3.04 11.78 -2.83
CA LEU A 102 4.31 12.21 -3.44
C LEU A 102 5.16 11.05 -3.96
N VAL A 103 4.75 9.82 -3.68
CA VAL A 103 5.41 8.57 -4.09
C VAL A 103 4.52 7.73 -5.00
N ARG A 104 5.08 6.67 -5.58
CA ARG A 104 4.37 5.72 -6.46
C ARG A 104 4.65 4.28 -6.05
N PRO A 105 3.79 3.33 -6.42
CA PRO A 105 4.05 1.91 -6.19
C PRO A 105 5.38 1.50 -6.83
N GLY A 106 6.20 0.77 -6.07
CA GLY A 106 7.54 0.35 -6.46
C GLY A 106 8.68 1.27 -5.99
N ASP A 107 8.37 2.47 -5.48
CA ASP A 107 9.40 3.36 -4.93
C ASP A 107 10.00 2.77 -3.63
N ALA A 108 11.32 2.75 -3.54
CA ALA A 108 12.02 2.42 -2.30
C ALA A 108 11.96 3.62 -1.33
N VAL A 109 11.65 3.34 -0.07
CA VAL A 109 11.47 4.37 0.97
C VAL A 109 12.20 3.99 2.25
N ASN A 110 12.57 5.01 3.02
CA ASN A 110 13.10 4.89 4.37
C ASN A 110 12.47 5.98 5.26
N ASN A 111 12.90 6.04 6.52
CA ASN A 111 12.25 6.85 7.55
C ASN A 111 12.41 8.38 7.35
N ASP A 112 13.22 8.79 6.37
CA ASP A 112 13.43 10.18 5.98
C ASP A 112 12.67 10.56 4.69
N VAL A 113 12.07 9.58 3.99
CA VAL A 113 11.30 9.83 2.78
C VAL A 113 9.89 10.29 3.11
N VAL A 114 9.50 11.43 2.52
CA VAL A 114 8.15 11.96 2.59
C VAL A 114 7.26 11.24 1.57
N LEU A 115 6.22 10.56 2.07
CA LEU A 115 5.24 9.82 1.28
C LEU A 115 4.13 10.72 0.73
N GLY A 116 3.78 11.76 1.46
CA GLY A 116 2.62 12.60 1.17
C GLY A 116 2.49 13.78 2.10
N ILE A 117 1.40 14.52 1.92
CA ILE A 117 1.02 15.67 2.73
C ILE A 117 -0.32 15.37 3.39
N THR A 118 -0.44 15.67 4.68
CA THR A 118 -1.69 15.47 5.41
C THR A 118 -2.84 16.29 4.84
N GLY A 119 -4.05 15.88 5.17
CA GLY A 119 -5.27 16.50 4.68
C GLY A 119 -6.51 15.99 5.38
N SER A 120 -7.64 16.11 4.68
CA SER A 120 -8.95 15.68 5.15
C SER A 120 -9.75 15.04 4.02
N SER A 121 -9.12 14.17 3.24
CA SER A 121 -9.77 13.45 2.13
C SER A 121 -10.49 12.18 2.61
N GLY A 122 -11.44 11.67 1.82
CA GLY A 122 -12.23 10.48 2.19
C GLY A 122 -13.15 10.72 3.40
N PHE A 123 -13.29 9.71 4.25
CA PHE A 123 -14.13 9.77 5.44
C PHE A 123 -13.36 10.42 6.59
N SER A 124 -13.27 11.75 6.56
CA SER A 124 -12.60 12.55 7.57
C SER A 124 -13.46 13.76 7.97
N THR A 125 -13.46 14.10 9.25
CA THR A 125 -14.17 15.27 9.81
C THR A 125 -13.28 16.50 9.96
N GLY A 126 -11.98 16.38 9.71
CA GLY A 126 -10.99 17.44 9.86
C GLY A 126 -9.57 16.95 9.58
N GLU A 127 -8.61 17.86 9.51
CA GLU A 127 -7.24 17.48 9.16
C GLU A 127 -6.59 16.59 10.22
N HIS A 128 -6.27 15.37 9.81
CA HIS A 128 -5.59 14.38 10.64
C HIS A 128 -4.85 13.35 9.77
N LEU A 129 -3.93 12.62 10.38
CA LEU A 129 -3.34 11.42 9.81
C LEU A 129 -3.95 10.20 10.47
N HIS A 130 -4.58 9.34 9.66
CA HIS A 130 -4.89 7.98 10.07
C HIS A 130 -3.70 7.08 9.73
N PHE A 131 -3.15 6.42 10.75
CA PHE A 131 -1.96 5.58 10.64
C PHE A 131 -2.24 4.17 11.15
N GLU A 132 -1.81 3.16 10.40
CA GLU A 132 -1.88 1.76 10.82
C GLU A 132 -0.52 1.08 10.70
N ILE A 133 -0.26 0.16 11.63
CA ILE A 133 0.75 -0.89 11.49
C ILE A 133 -0.01 -2.20 11.28
N ARG A 134 0.41 -3.00 10.30
CA ARG A 134 -0.21 -4.26 9.96
C ARG A 134 0.80 -5.39 9.98
N TRP A 135 0.38 -6.53 10.50
CA TRP A 135 1.09 -7.80 10.42
C TRP A 135 0.26 -8.79 9.61
N GLN A 136 0.81 -9.30 8.52
CA GLN A 136 0.12 -10.18 7.58
C GLN A 136 -1.25 -9.61 7.18
N ASP A 137 -1.25 -8.34 6.75
CA ASP A 137 -2.41 -7.53 6.37
C ASP A 137 -3.46 -7.29 7.47
N THR A 138 -3.20 -7.74 8.70
CA THR A 138 -4.09 -7.53 9.84
C THR A 138 -3.60 -6.33 10.66
N PRO A 139 -4.45 -5.30 10.91
CA PRO A 139 -4.06 -4.17 11.73
C PRO A 139 -3.81 -4.56 13.19
N VAL A 140 -2.66 -4.14 13.72
CA VAL A 140 -2.26 -4.30 15.11
C VAL A 140 -2.23 -2.94 15.81
N ASN A 141 -2.20 -2.92 17.14
CA ASN A 141 -2.14 -1.68 17.89
C ASN A 141 -0.80 -0.95 17.63
N PRO A 142 -0.80 0.26 17.01
CA PRO A 142 0.44 0.98 16.75
C PRO A 142 1.20 1.37 18.02
N GLU A 143 0.49 1.54 19.14
CA GLU A 143 1.08 1.93 20.43
C GLU A 143 1.89 0.82 21.09
N ASP A 144 1.81 -0.41 20.61
CA ASP A 144 2.68 -1.51 21.05
C ASP A 144 4.10 -1.37 20.47
N TYR A 145 4.29 -0.52 19.44
CA TYR A 145 5.56 -0.36 18.71
C TYR A 145 6.10 1.08 18.74
N LEU A 146 5.23 2.07 18.92
CA LEU A 146 5.57 3.50 18.87
C LEU A 146 4.95 4.24 20.05
N ASP A 147 5.70 5.21 20.60
CA ASP A 147 5.16 6.12 21.63
C ASP A 147 4.58 7.39 20.99
N PHE A 148 3.24 7.49 20.98
CA PHE A 148 2.50 8.66 20.48
C PHE A 148 2.17 9.68 21.58
N LYS A 149 2.85 9.63 22.72
CA LYS A 149 2.74 10.70 23.74
C LYS A 149 3.41 11.97 23.23
N ILE A 150 2.69 13.08 23.39
CA ILE A 150 3.25 14.42 23.18
C ILE A 150 3.97 14.84 24.47
N PRO A 151 5.29 15.12 24.45
CA PRO A 151 5.99 15.57 25.63
C PRO A 151 5.41 16.89 26.16
N PRO A 152 5.22 17.04 27.48
CA PRO A 152 4.76 18.29 28.07
C PRO A 152 5.67 19.45 27.65
N GLY A 153 5.08 20.55 27.17
CA GLY A 153 5.81 21.75 26.78
C GLY A 153 6.37 21.76 25.35
N THR A 154 6.08 20.74 24.53
CA THR A 154 6.33 20.79 23.09
C THR A 154 5.48 21.92 22.49
N PRO A 155 6.06 22.96 21.87
CA PRO A 155 5.27 24.01 21.25
C PRO A 155 4.50 23.41 20.07
N LEU A 156 3.17 23.41 20.20
CA LEU A 156 2.25 22.90 19.18
C LEU A 156 1.72 24.00 18.25
N SER A 157 2.23 25.24 18.35
CA SER A 157 1.61 26.39 17.69
C SER A 157 2.60 27.38 17.07
N ASP A 158 2.27 27.75 15.83
CA ASP A 158 2.53 29.02 15.12
C ASP A 158 3.86 29.28 14.40
N GLY A 159 4.73 28.29 14.25
CA GLY A 159 5.96 28.40 13.43
C GLY A 159 5.89 27.57 12.14
N PRO A 160 6.56 27.97 11.04
CA PRO A 160 6.82 27.03 9.95
C PRO A 160 7.56 25.85 10.56
N LEU A 161 7.06 24.64 10.29
CA LEU A 161 7.66 23.38 10.73
C LEU A 161 9.18 23.49 10.68
N TRP A 162 9.82 23.45 11.85
CA TRP A 162 11.28 23.52 11.96
C TRP A 162 11.88 22.35 11.17
N PHE A 163 12.51 22.66 10.03
CA PHE A 163 13.39 21.75 9.30
C PHE A 163 14.81 21.93 9.83
N PRO A 164 15.55 20.86 10.20
CA PRO A 164 16.99 20.92 10.12
C PRO A 164 17.35 20.98 8.61
N GLY A 165 17.52 22.18 8.06
CA GLY A 165 17.87 22.35 6.64
C GLY A 165 17.22 23.50 5.87
N ALA A 166 16.54 24.45 6.52
CA ALA A 166 16.05 25.68 5.86
C ALA A 166 17.17 26.68 5.47
N GLY A 167 18.35 26.17 5.10
CA GLY A 167 19.39 26.87 4.37
C GLY A 167 19.66 26.09 3.09
N GLY A 168 19.27 26.66 1.94
CA GLY A 168 19.48 26.21 0.56
C GLY A 168 20.26 24.90 0.37
N GLY A 169 19.56 23.77 0.45
CA GLY A 169 20.05 22.48 0.00
C GLY A 169 19.11 21.96 -1.07
N THR A 170 19.60 21.83 -2.30
CA THR A 170 18.87 21.27 -3.43
C THR A 170 18.25 19.92 -3.04
N LYS A 171 16.95 19.75 -3.35
CA LYS A 171 16.25 18.47 -3.44
C LYS A 171 17.24 17.39 -3.92
N PRO A 172 17.55 16.33 -3.13
CA PRO A 172 18.20 15.16 -3.71
C PRO A 172 17.23 14.67 -4.78
N ALA A 173 17.68 14.72 -6.03
CA ALA A 173 16.98 14.05 -7.10
C ALA A 173 16.75 12.59 -6.66
N PRO A 174 15.61 11.96 -7.03
CA PRO A 174 15.47 10.53 -6.84
C PRO A 174 16.74 9.87 -7.37
N ALA A 175 17.36 9.00 -6.58
CA ALA A 175 18.52 8.24 -7.03
C ALA A 175 18.14 7.65 -8.39
N ALA A 176 18.77 8.16 -9.45
CA ALA A 176 18.55 7.64 -10.78
C ALA A 176 18.86 6.13 -10.72
N PRO A 177 18.08 5.26 -11.38
CA PRO A 177 18.47 3.86 -11.48
C PRO A 177 19.91 3.84 -11.99
N THR A 178 20.80 3.27 -11.19
CA THR A 178 22.22 3.13 -11.52
C THR A 178 22.31 2.66 -12.97
N ALA A 179 22.95 3.48 -13.79
CA ALA A 179 23.13 3.20 -15.21
C ALA A 179 23.65 1.77 -15.37
N THR A 180 22.95 0.98 -16.18
CA THR A 180 23.51 -0.20 -16.83
C THR A 180 24.90 0.17 -17.36
N PRO A 181 25.97 -0.56 -17.03
CA PRO A 181 27.28 -0.22 -17.56
C PRO A 181 27.22 -0.29 -19.09
N THR A 182 27.51 0.84 -19.74
CA THR A 182 27.78 0.91 -21.17
C THR A 182 28.91 -0.07 -21.48
N PRO A 183 28.76 -0.99 -22.45
CA PRO A 183 29.83 -1.89 -22.82
C PRO A 183 31.00 -1.08 -23.39
N THR A 184 32.18 -1.28 -22.80
CA THR A 184 33.46 -0.80 -23.30
C THR A 184 33.71 -1.38 -24.70
N GLU A 185 33.83 -0.53 -25.71
CA GLU A 185 34.32 -0.90 -27.03
C GLU A 185 35.83 -1.20 -26.97
N THR A 186 36.28 -2.42 -27.30
CA THR A 186 37.64 -2.76 -27.79
C THR A 186 37.64 -4.20 -28.37
N PRO A 187 38.53 -4.55 -29.34
CA PRO A 187 38.48 -4.30 -30.77
C PRO A 187 37.98 -5.52 -31.59
N THR A 188 37.71 -5.27 -32.87
CA THR A 188 37.28 -6.20 -33.93
C THR A 188 38.07 -7.51 -34.04
N PRO A 189 37.41 -8.69 -34.01
CA PRO A 189 37.90 -9.87 -34.70
C PRO A 189 37.35 -9.91 -36.14
N THR A 190 38.26 -9.95 -37.12
CA THR A 190 37.94 -10.26 -38.51
C THR A 190 37.37 -11.67 -38.60
N ASN A 191 36.06 -11.81 -38.82
CA ASN A 191 35.44 -13.07 -39.20
C ASN A 191 34.76 -12.94 -40.55
N THR A 192 35.31 -13.68 -41.50
CA THR A 192 34.77 -13.98 -42.83
C THR A 192 33.30 -14.43 -42.73
N PRO A 193 32.37 -13.90 -43.54
CA PRO A 193 30.97 -14.33 -43.47
C PRO A 193 30.80 -15.74 -44.06
N THR A 194 30.50 -16.72 -43.19
CA THR A 194 29.86 -17.97 -43.60
C THR A 194 28.35 -17.74 -43.69
N VAL A 195 27.79 -17.94 -44.88
CA VAL A 195 26.37 -17.80 -45.18
C VAL A 195 25.58 -18.82 -44.34
N THR A 196 24.73 -18.35 -43.43
CA THR A 196 23.81 -19.21 -42.66
C THR A 196 22.42 -19.12 -43.30
N PRO A 197 21.74 -20.25 -43.58
CA PRO A 197 20.47 -20.25 -44.29
C PRO A 197 19.31 -19.69 -43.44
N THR A 198 18.42 -18.98 -44.12
CA THR A 198 17.17 -18.39 -43.63
C THR A 198 16.31 -19.41 -42.84
N PRO A 199 15.74 -19.05 -41.67
CA PRO A 199 14.80 -19.93 -40.99
C PRO A 199 13.47 -20.00 -41.77
N THR A 200 13.02 -21.23 -42.06
CA THR A 200 11.70 -21.51 -42.61
C THR A 200 10.63 -21.16 -41.57
N ILE A 201 9.82 -20.16 -41.86
CA ILE A 201 8.61 -19.83 -41.09
C ILE A 201 7.59 -20.95 -41.27
N THR A 202 7.32 -21.70 -40.20
CA THR A 202 6.24 -22.70 -40.16
C THR A 202 4.89 -21.98 -40.06
N PRO A 203 3.91 -22.23 -40.95
CA PRO A 203 2.61 -21.60 -40.86
C PRO A 203 1.83 -22.11 -39.63
N THR A 204 1.24 -21.17 -38.90
CA THR A 204 0.33 -21.40 -37.77
C THR A 204 -0.88 -22.24 -38.19
N PRO A 205 -1.33 -23.23 -37.40
CA PRO A 205 -2.53 -24.00 -37.73
C PRO A 205 -3.78 -23.12 -37.66
N THR A 206 -4.57 -23.13 -38.73
CA THR A 206 -5.87 -22.47 -38.82
C THR A 206 -6.90 -23.22 -37.95
N TRP A 207 -7.43 -22.55 -36.94
CA TRP A 207 -8.54 -23.07 -36.13
C TRP A 207 -9.79 -23.27 -37.01
N THR A 208 -10.27 -24.51 -37.08
CA THR A 208 -11.56 -24.83 -37.71
C THR A 208 -12.63 -24.83 -36.61
N PRO A 209 -13.70 -24.01 -36.69
CA PRO A 209 -14.76 -24.05 -35.70
C PRO A 209 -15.52 -25.38 -35.77
N THR A 210 -15.80 -25.97 -34.60
CA THR A 210 -16.61 -27.19 -34.45
C THR A 210 -18.04 -26.93 -34.92
N PRO A 211 -18.66 -27.80 -35.74
CA PRO A 211 -20.06 -27.62 -36.13
C PRO A 211 -21.00 -27.77 -34.94
N THR A 212 -21.96 -26.84 -34.83
CA THR A 212 -23.04 -26.84 -33.84
C THR A 212 -23.89 -28.12 -33.97
N PRO A 213 -24.18 -28.85 -32.87
CA PRO A 213 -25.04 -30.03 -32.94
C PRO A 213 -26.49 -29.66 -33.27
N THR A 214 -27.09 -30.37 -34.23
CA THR A 214 -28.50 -30.25 -34.61
C THR A 214 -29.41 -30.65 -33.44
N PRO A 215 -30.48 -29.88 -33.12
CA PRO A 215 -31.41 -30.25 -32.05
C PRO A 215 -32.18 -31.53 -32.39
N ARG A 216 -32.30 -32.41 -31.38
CA ARG A 216 -33.06 -33.67 -31.46
C ARG A 216 -34.57 -33.39 -31.55
N PRO A 217 -35.34 -34.06 -32.42
CA PRO A 217 -36.78 -33.91 -32.45
C PRO A 217 -37.43 -34.41 -31.14
N PRO A 218 -38.56 -33.81 -30.72
CA PRO A 218 -39.25 -34.21 -29.49
C PRO A 218 -39.76 -35.66 -29.59
N THR A 219 -39.61 -36.39 -28.50
CA THR A 219 -40.10 -37.77 -28.38
C THR A 219 -41.63 -37.74 -28.31
N ARG A 220 -42.30 -38.41 -29.24
CA ARG A 220 -43.77 -38.55 -29.22
C ARG A 220 -44.16 -39.48 -28.07
N THR A 221 -44.91 -38.96 -27.09
CA THR A 221 -45.57 -39.75 -26.05
C THR A 221 -46.65 -40.63 -26.68
N PRO A 222 -46.70 -41.96 -26.44
CA PRO A 222 -47.77 -42.80 -26.94
C PRO A 222 -49.08 -42.51 -26.19
N THR A 223 -50.16 -42.31 -26.96
CA THR A 223 -51.53 -42.18 -26.48
C THR A 223 -51.99 -43.48 -25.79
N PRO A 224 -52.55 -43.45 -24.57
CA PRO A 224 -53.11 -44.65 -23.95
C PRO A 224 -54.37 -45.12 -24.68
N LEU A 225 -54.45 -46.43 -24.93
CA LEU A 225 -55.64 -47.08 -25.49
C LEU A 225 -56.80 -47.10 -24.48
N PRO A 226 -58.06 -46.92 -24.90
CA PRO A 226 -59.20 -47.00 -24.00
C PRO A 226 -59.45 -48.45 -23.53
N ARG A 227 -59.68 -48.63 -22.22
CA ARG A 227 -60.19 -49.88 -21.65
C ARG A 227 -61.66 -50.06 -22.05
N ALA A 228 -61.97 -51.17 -22.72
CA ALA A 228 -63.33 -51.66 -22.85
C ALA A 228 -63.73 -52.37 -21.54
N TYR A 229 -64.99 -52.16 -21.14
CA TYR A 229 -65.67 -52.79 -20.00
C TYR A 229 -66.01 -54.26 -20.29
#